data_AF-A0A645BKE9-F1
#
_entry.id   AF-A0A645BKE9-F1
#
_cell.length_a   1.000
_cell.length_b   1.000
_cell.length_c   1.000
_cell.angle_alpha   90.00
_cell.angle_beta   90.00
_cell.angle_gamma   90.00
#
_symmetry.space_group_name_H-M   'P 1'
#
loop_
_entity.id
_entity.type
_entity.pdbx_description
1 polymer ?
#
loop_
_entity_poly.entity_id
_entity_poly.type
_entity_poly.pdbx_seq_one_letter_code
_entity_poly.pdbx_strand_id
1 'polypeptide(L)'
;MDLDTKRRDRDYLFGRLLSVAEKLERTALYKTDKQGTRTTNATRLMSAFQVKPFSTWGQLWSQLIPYKNQLNGAGYYQMLIDEIMSLFQNGDYEDNKPLSPLYLLGYSAQNRAFSKTDKEESMEVEDDGATSE
;
A
#
# COMPACT_ATOMS: atom_id res chain seq x y z
N MET A 1 11.42 7.78 -9.03
CA MET A 1 11.15 8.86 -8.07
C MET A 1 11.17 8.26 -6.67
N ASP A 2 11.69 8.98 -5.68
CA ASP A 2 11.64 8.56 -4.27
C ASP A 2 10.30 8.94 -3.62
N LEU A 3 9.95 8.27 -2.53
CA LEU A 3 8.74 8.55 -1.77
C LEU A 3 8.88 9.89 -1.04
N ASP A 4 8.04 10.85 -1.41
CA ASP A 4 7.81 12.05 -0.59
C ASP A 4 6.66 11.77 0.40
N THR A 5 7.00 11.64 1.68
CA THR A 5 6.03 11.37 2.75
C THR A 5 5.29 12.61 3.24
N LYS A 6 5.73 13.81 2.85
CA LYS A 6 5.13 15.09 3.30
C LYS A 6 4.18 15.69 2.26
N ARG A 7 4.23 15.19 1.02
CA ARG A 7 3.36 15.63 -0.08
C ARG A 7 1.89 15.41 0.25
N ARG A 8 1.08 16.47 0.08
CA ARG A 8 -0.36 16.51 0.45
C ARG A 8 -1.31 16.55 -0.74
N ASP A 9 -0.82 16.26 -1.95
CA ASP A 9 -1.67 16.19 -3.12
C ASP A 9 -2.61 14.98 -3.01
N ARG A 10 -3.92 15.23 -3.04
CA ARG A 10 -4.99 14.22 -2.97
C ARG A 10 -4.73 13.00 -3.85
N ASP A 11 -4.45 13.21 -5.14
CA ASP A 11 -4.23 12.12 -6.09
C ASP A 11 -3.01 11.28 -5.73
N TYR A 12 -1.93 11.93 -5.31
CA TYR A 12 -0.71 11.27 -4.87
C TYR A 12 -0.94 10.44 -3.59
N LEU A 13 -1.66 10.99 -2.61
CA LEU A 13 -2.01 10.30 -1.37
C LEU A 13 -2.89 9.08 -1.63
N PHE A 14 -3.91 9.20 -2.49
CA PHE A 14 -4.72 8.07 -2.92
C PHE A 14 -3.89 6.99 -3.64
N GLY A 15 -2.92 7.40 -4.45
CA GLY A 15 -1.93 6.49 -5.03
C GLY A 15 -1.13 5.71 -3.98
N ARG A 16 -0.65 6.40 -2.93
CA ARG A 16 0.06 5.76 -1.80
C ARG A 16 -0.85 4.76 -1.08
N LEU A 17 -2.11 5.13 -0.77
CA LEU A 17 -3.07 4.23 -0.12
C LEU A 17 -3.27 2.92 -0.91
N LEU A 18 -3.44 3.03 -2.24
CA LEU A 18 -3.63 1.87 -3.10
C LEU A 18 -2.39 0.95 -3.09
N SER A 19 -1.19 1.52 -3.09
CA SER A 19 0.07 0.76 -3.00
C SER A 19 0.19 0.01 -1.66
N VAL A 20 -0.15 0.66 -0.53
CA VAL A 20 -0.14 0.02 0.79
C VAL A 20 -1.13 -1.14 0.84
N ALA A 21 -2.35 -0.95 0.32
CA ALA A 21 -3.37 -1.99 0.26
C ALA A 21 -2.91 -3.19 -0.57
N GLU A 22 -2.29 -2.95 -1.73
CA GLU A 22 -1.77 -4.03 -2.57
C GLU A 22 -0.65 -4.80 -1.89
N LYS A 23 0.32 -4.12 -1.27
CA LYS A 23 1.43 -4.76 -0.55
C LYS A 23 0.90 -5.61 0.61
N LEU A 24 -0.07 -5.11 1.38
CA LEU A 24 -0.72 -5.86 2.46
C LEU A 24 -1.33 -7.17 1.93
N GLU A 25 -2.15 -7.11 0.88
CA GLU A 25 -2.74 -8.32 0.28
C GLU A 25 -1.66 -9.28 -0.23
N ARG A 26 -0.64 -8.78 -0.92
CA ARG A 26 0.47 -9.61 -1.43
C ARG A 26 1.21 -10.33 -0.30
N THR A 27 1.53 -9.63 0.79
CA THR A 27 2.21 -10.21 1.95
C THR A 27 1.34 -11.27 2.63
N ALA A 28 0.03 -11.02 2.76
CA ALA A 28 -0.88 -12.02 3.31
C ALA A 28 -0.93 -13.27 2.41
N LEU A 29 -1.08 -13.10 1.10
CA LEU A 29 -1.07 -14.22 0.15
C LEU A 29 0.23 -15.02 0.21
N TYR A 30 1.37 -14.32 0.28
CA TYR A 30 2.69 -14.94 0.44
C TYR A 30 2.79 -15.80 1.70
N LYS A 31 2.31 -15.32 2.86
CA LYS A 31 2.30 -16.09 4.12
C LYS A 31 1.45 -17.38 4.08
N THR A 32 0.60 -17.54 3.06
CA THR A 32 -0.26 -18.73 2.89
C THR A 32 0.06 -19.51 1.63
N ASP A 33 1.24 -19.30 1.02
CA ASP A 33 1.69 -19.95 -0.20
C ASP A 33 0.71 -19.79 -1.38
N LYS A 34 -0.03 -18.68 -1.38
CA LYS A 34 -1.02 -18.32 -2.40
C LYS A 34 -0.54 -17.19 -3.29
N GLN A 35 0.75 -16.80 -3.23
CA GLN A 35 1.28 -15.80 -4.16
C GLN A 35 1.11 -16.27 -5.61
N GLY A 36 0.75 -15.35 -6.52
CA GLY A 36 0.58 -15.65 -7.94
C GLY A 36 -0.68 -16.46 -8.31
N THR A 37 -1.40 -17.03 -7.34
CA THR A 37 -2.66 -17.77 -7.60
C THR A 37 -3.81 -16.86 -8.02
N ARG A 38 -3.78 -15.59 -7.60
CA ARG A 38 -4.78 -14.58 -7.93
C ARG A 38 -4.21 -13.17 -7.90
N THR A 39 -4.83 -12.29 -8.66
CA THR A 39 -4.63 -10.83 -8.58
C THR A 39 -5.20 -10.30 -7.26
N THR A 40 -4.58 -9.27 -6.68
CA THR A 40 -5.08 -8.61 -5.45
C THR A 40 -6.36 -7.83 -5.75
N ASN A 41 -7.17 -7.58 -4.72
CA ASN A 41 -8.34 -6.73 -4.88
C ASN A 41 -7.94 -5.29 -5.18
N ALA A 42 -6.86 -4.79 -4.59
CA ALA A 42 -6.28 -3.49 -4.91
C ALA A 42 -6.00 -3.34 -6.42
N THR A 43 -5.28 -4.28 -7.04
CA THR A 43 -5.01 -4.23 -8.49
C THR A 43 -6.31 -4.36 -9.31
N ARG A 44 -7.22 -5.26 -8.91
CA ARG A 44 -8.52 -5.44 -9.60
C ARG A 44 -9.38 -4.18 -9.59
N LEU A 45 -9.31 -3.41 -8.50
CA LEU A 45 -10.10 -2.20 -8.30
C LEU A 45 -9.42 -0.93 -8.78
N MET A 46 -8.20 -1.00 -9.33
CA MET A 46 -7.41 0.17 -9.72
C MET A 46 -8.17 1.13 -10.66
N SER A 47 -8.84 0.61 -11.70
CA SER A 47 -9.65 1.43 -12.61
C SER A 47 -10.84 2.08 -11.90
N ALA A 48 -11.51 1.37 -10.99
CA ALA A 48 -12.60 1.93 -10.19
C ALA A 48 -12.08 2.98 -9.19
N PHE A 49 -10.89 2.76 -8.63
CA PHE A 49 -10.22 3.65 -7.70
C PHE A 49 -9.88 4.98 -8.34
N GLN A 50 -9.43 4.97 -9.59
CA GLN A 50 -9.20 6.19 -10.36
C GLN A 50 -10.49 6.99 -10.58
N VAL A 51 -11.62 6.32 -10.82
CA VAL A 51 -12.89 7.00 -11.15
C VAL A 51 -13.63 7.49 -9.90
N LYS A 52 -13.63 6.68 -8.83
CA LYS A 52 -14.33 6.94 -7.56
C LYS A 52 -13.44 6.56 -6.37
N PRO A 53 -12.42 7.35 -6.03
CA PRO A 53 -11.40 7.00 -5.05
C PRO A 53 -11.97 6.77 -3.65
N PHE A 54 -12.81 7.68 -3.16
CA PHE A 54 -13.40 7.60 -1.82
C PHE A 54 -14.28 6.35 -1.66
N SER A 55 -15.22 6.13 -2.59
CA SER A 55 -16.13 4.97 -2.52
C SER A 55 -15.38 3.66 -2.69
N THR A 56 -14.42 3.61 -3.63
CA THR A 56 -13.66 2.39 -3.91
C THR A 56 -12.72 2.06 -2.75
N TRP A 57 -12.14 3.06 -2.09
CA TRP A 57 -11.36 2.85 -0.86
C TRP A 57 -12.21 2.24 0.26
N GLY A 58 -13.43 2.72 0.48
CA GLY A 58 -14.35 2.10 1.45
C GLY A 58 -14.65 0.63 1.14
N GLN A 59 -14.89 0.31 -0.14
CA GLN A 59 -15.07 -1.07 -0.59
C GLN A 59 -13.79 -1.92 -0.41
N LEU A 60 -12.63 -1.38 -0.73
CA LEU A 60 -11.34 -2.06 -0.61
C LEU A 60 -11.01 -2.32 0.86
N TRP A 61 -11.28 -1.37 1.75
CA TRP A 61 -11.06 -1.49 3.19
C TRP A 61 -11.72 -2.76 3.76
N SER A 62 -12.99 -3.00 3.44
CA SER A 62 -13.71 -4.20 3.86
C SER A 62 -13.08 -5.49 3.33
N GLN A 63 -12.53 -5.45 2.11
CA GLN A 63 -11.81 -6.58 1.52
C GLN A 63 -10.43 -6.82 2.14
N LEU A 64 -9.83 -5.81 2.77
CA LEU A 64 -8.53 -5.94 3.46
C LEU A 64 -8.63 -6.62 4.83
N ILE A 65 -9.79 -6.55 5.51
CA ILE A 65 -10.01 -7.13 6.84
C ILE A 65 -9.54 -8.60 6.97
N PRO A 66 -9.94 -9.55 6.09
CA PRO A 66 -9.50 -10.94 6.21
C PRO A 66 -7.97 -11.08 6.11
N TYR A 67 -7.32 -10.28 5.28
CA TYR A 67 -5.85 -10.30 5.15
C TYR A 67 -5.16 -9.69 6.37
N LYS A 68 -5.71 -8.63 6.97
CA LYS A 68 -5.22 -8.07 8.24
C LYS A 68 -5.26 -9.11 9.36
N ASN A 69 -6.36 -9.86 9.44
CA ASN A 69 -6.52 -10.93 10.42
C ASN A 69 -5.54 -12.09 10.16
N GLN A 70 -5.39 -12.50 8.89
CA GLN A 70 -4.46 -13.56 8.48
C GLN A 70 -3.00 -13.25 8.82
N LEU A 71 -2.60 -11.97 8.83
CA LEU A 71 -1.26 -11.56 9.19
C LEU A 71 -0.98 -11.57 10.71
N ASN A 72 -1.98 -11.89 11.55
CA ASN A 72 -1.93 -11.76 13.02
C ASN A 72 -1.56 -10.33 13.49
N GLY A 73 -2.07 -9.33 12.78
CA GLY A 73 -1.80 -7.91 13.06
C GLY A 73 -1.03 -7.26 11.91
N ALA A 74 -1.70 -6.38 11.19
CA ALA A 74 -1.12 -5.59 10.10
C ALA A 74 -0.63 -4.22 10.59
N GLY A 75 0.03 -4.18 11.77
CA GLY A 75 0.35 -2.93 12.47
C GLY A 75 1.17 -1.94 11.63
N TYR A 76 2.19 -2.43 10.94
CA TYR A 76 2.99 -1.62 10.02
C TYR A 76 2.15 -0.99 8.88
N TYR A 77 1.31 -1.79 8.22
CA TYR A 77 0.44 -1.29 7.14
C TYR A 77 -0.63 -0.33 7.67
N GLN A 78 -1.16 -0.58 8.86
CA GLN A 78 -2.12 0.31 9.50
C GLN A 78 -1.49 1.66 9.82
N MET A 79 -0.29 1.67 10.39
CA MET A 79 0.48 2.89 10.66
C MET A 79 0.71 3.70 9.39
N LEU A 80 1.11 3.06 8.28
CA LEU A 80 1.27 3.75 6.99
C LEU A 80 -0.03 4.35 6.47
N ILE A 81 -1.14 3.61 6.59
CA ILE A 81 -2.46 4.13 6.22
C ILE A 81 -2.80 5.35 7.07
N ASP A 82 -2.61 5.28 8.39
CA ASP A 82 -2.92 6.38 9.30
C ASP A 82 -2.06 7.62 9.00
N GLU A 83 -0.77 7.43 8.70
CA GLU A 83 0.13 8.50 8.25
C GLU A 83 -0.38 9.16 6.98
N ILE A 84 -0.71 8.38 5.95
CA ILE A 84 -1.21 8.89 4.67
C ILE A 84 -2.55 9.62 4.87
N MET A 85 -3.45 9.04 5.65
CA MET A 85 -4.76 9.60 5.98
C MET A 85 -4.64 10.95 6.68
N SER A 86 -3.64 11.12 7.56
CA SER A 86 -3.38 12.38 8.27
C SER A 86 -2.92 13.54 7.38
N LEU A 87 -2.52 13.26 6.13
CA LEU A 87 -2.01 14.26 5.19
C LEU A 87 -3.09 14.85 4.28
N PHE A 88 -4.27 14.23 4.21
CA PHE A 88 -5.38 14.79 3.44
C PHE A 88 -5.84 16.12 4.03
N GLN A 89 -6.15 17.06 3.16
CA GLN A 89 -6.72 18.35 3.55
C GLN A 89 -8.24 18.21 3.69
N ASN A 90 -8.88 19.15 4.39
CA ASN A 90 -10.33 19.14 4.57
C ASN A 90 -11.05 19.05 3.22
N GLY A 91 -11.93 18.06 3.04
CA GLY A 91 -12.67 17.86 1.80
C GLY A 91 -11.99 16.94 0.78
N ASP A 92 -10.67 16.77 0.83
CA ASP A 92 -9.95 16.04 -0.23
C ASP A 92 -10.22 14.54 -0.21
N TYR A 93 -10.34 13.96 0.99
CA TYR A 93 -10.52 12.53 1.15
C TYR A 93 -11.94 12.10 0.74
N GLU A 94 -12.95 12.88 1.09
CA GLU A 94 -14.34 12.65 0.70
C GLU A 94 -14.67 13.12 -0.73
N ASP A 95 -13.78 13.88 -1.39
CA ASP A 95 -13.94 14.24 -2.80
C ASP A 95 -13.75 13.02 -3.72
N ASN A 96 -14.88 12.45 -4.12
CA ASN A 96 -14.97 11.27 -4.95
C ASN A 96 -14.85 11.54 -6.47
N LYS A 97 -14.43 12.75 -6.89
CA LYS A 97 -14.14 13.02 -8.30
C LYS A 97 -13.02 12.11 -8.82
N PRO A 98 -12.91 11.89 -10.14
CA PRO A 98 -11.81 11.12 -10.70
C PRO A 98 -10.43 11.68 -10.31
N LEU A 99 -9.47 10.79 -10.07
CA LEU A 99 -8.06 11.12 -9.90
C LEU A 99 -7.44 11.42 -11.27
N SER A 100 -6.56 12.42 -11.34
CA SER A 100 -5.66 12.57 -12.47
C SER A 100 -4.62 11.45 -12.47
N PRO A 101 -3.93 11.17 -13.59
CA PRO A 101 -2.86 10.16 -13.65
C PRO A 101 -1.73 10.34 -12.63
N LEU A 102 -1.65 11.49 -11.95
CA LEU A 102 -0.70 11.75 -10.87
C LEU A 102 -0.77 10.70 -9.74
N TYR A 103 -1.90 10.04 -9.53
CA TYR A 103 -1.98 8.95 -8.52
C TYR A 103 -0.99 7.82 -8.78
N LEU A 104 -0.65 7.56 -10.06
CA LEU A 104 0.37 6.57 -10.43
C LEU A 104 1.75 6.94 -9.88
N LEU A 105 2.03 8.24 -9.70
CA LEU A 105 3.27 8.72 -9.12
C LEU A 105 3.38 8.33 -7.65
N GLY A 106 2.31 8.55 -6.87
CA GLY A 106 2.26 8.17 -5.46
C GLY A 106 2.30 6.66 -5.26
N TYR A 107 1.56 5.94 -6.11
CA TYR A 107 1.56 4.48 -6.13
C TYR A 107 2.96 3.91 -6.44
N SER A 108 3.61 4.41 -7.50
CA SER A 108 4.94 3.94 -7.90
C SER A 108 6.02 4.30 -6.87
N ALA A 109 5.96 5.50 -6.29
CA ALA A 109 6.93 5.93 -5.28
C ALA A 109 6.83 5.09 -4.00
N GLN A 110 5.61 4.78 -3.54
CA GLN A 110 5.37 3.92 -2.37
C GLN A 110 5.81 2.48 -2.64
N ASN A 111 5.52 1.92 -3.82
CA ASN A 111 6.02 0.59 -4.22
C ASN A 111 7.56 0.52 -4.20
N ARG A 112 8.23 1.55 -4.74
CA ARG A 112 9.69 1.61 -4.74
C ARG A 112 10.27 1.70 -3.33
N ALA A 113 9.60 2.40 -2.42
CA ALA A 113 10.02 2.44 -1.02
C ALA A 113 9.95 1.04 -0.38
N PHE A 114 8.86 0.29 -0.59
CA PHE A 114 8.77 -1.09 -0.11
C PHE A 114 9.89 -1.98 -0.67
N SER A 115 10.18 -1.89 -1.96
CA SER A 115 11.25 -2.70 -2.56
C SER A 115 12.65 -2.35 -2.08
N LYS A 116 12.89 -1.15 -1.54
CA LYS A 116 14.16 -0.79 -0.93
C LYS A 116 14.28 -1.42 0.45
N THR A 117 13.24 -1.26 1.28
CA THR A 117 13.19 -1.87 2.62
C THR A 117 13.28 -3.39 2.57
N ASP A 118 12.56 -4.04 1.66
CA ASP A 118 12.63 -5.51 1.49
C ASP A 118 14.07 -5.98 1.16
N LYS A 119 14.85 -5.17 0.42
CA LYS A 119 16.24 -5.50 0.05
C LYS A 119 17.20 -5.29 1.21
N GLU A 120 17.03 -4.20 1.97
CA GLU A 120 17.83 -3.92 3.16
C GLU A 120 17.64 -5.03 4.20
N GLU A 121 16.39 -5.45 4.47
CA GLU A 121 16.09 -6.59 5.36
C GLU A 121 16.73 -7.90 4.86
N SER A 122 16.72 -8.16 3.54
CA SER A 122 17.35 -9.37 3.00
C SER A 122 18.88 -9.38 3.12
N MET A 123 19.52 -8.20 3.06
CA MET A 123 20.98 -8.08 3.19
C MET A 123 21.44 -8.21 4.65
N GLU A 124 20.67 -7.70 5.61
CA GLU A 124 20.98 -7.84 7.04
C GLU A 124 20.89 -9.30 7.53
N VAL A 125 19.94 -10.09 6.98
CA VAL A 125 19.79 -11.52 7.33
C VAL A 125 20.93 -12.38 6.76
N GLU A 126 21.55 -11.98 5.65
CA GLU A 126 22.71 -12.69 5.07
C GLU A 126 24.03 -12.42 5.83
N ASP A 127 24.18 -11.27 6.48
CA ASP A 127 25.40 -10.88 7.21
C ASP A 127 25.49 -11.52 8.61
N ASP A 128 24.35 -11.68 9.31
CA ASP A 128 24.30 -12.24 10.68
C ASP A 128 24.51 -13.78 10.72
N GLY A 129 24.60 -14.43 9.55
CA GLY A 129 24.93 -15.86 9.40
C GLY A 129 26.42 -16.16 9.27
N ALA A 130 27.29 -15.14 9.22
CA ALA A 130 28.72 -15.27 8.86
C ALA A 130 29.71 -15.16 10.04
N THR A 131 29.26 -15.19 11.29
CA THR A 131 30.18 -15.18 12.46
C THR A 131 29.91 -16.35 13.41
N SER A 132 30.45 -17.53 13.10
CA SER A 132 31.04 -18.46 14.08
C SER A 132 31.84 -19.56 13.39
N GLU A 133 33.16 -19.39 13.30
CA GLU A 133 34.15 -20.49 13.29
C GLU A 133 35.15 -20.25 14.42
#